data_AF-A0A939AMF9-F1
#
_entry.id   AF-A0A939AMF9-F1
#
_cell.length_a   1.000
_cell.length_b   1.000
_cell.length_c   1.000
_cell.angle_alpha   90.00
_cell.angle_beta   90.00
_cell.angle_gamma   90.00
#
_symmetry.space_group_name_H-M   'P 1'
#
loop_
_entity.id
_entity.type
_entity.pdbx_description
1 polymer ?
#
loop_
_entity_poly.entity_id
_entity_poly.type
_entity_poly.pdbx_seq_one_letter_code
_entity_poly.pdbx_strand_id
1 'polypeptide(L)' 'MALNGQTPGTVDDLHRRLAGVRAGSAVTLDVVRQGERRALTVTVGDT' A
#
# COMPACT_ATOMS: atom_id res chain seq x y z
N MET A 1 -7.83 -1.01 -5.51
CA MET A 1 -6.64 -0.55 -4.78
C MET A 1 -5.74 -1.76 -4.59
N ALA A 2 -4.44 -1.64 -4.75
CA ALA A 2 -3.48 -2.73 -4.52
C ALA A 2 -2.22 -2.22 -3.81
N LEU A 3 -1.54 -3.09 -3.07
CA LEU A 3 -0.23 -2.87 -2.46
C LEU A 3 0.73 -3.90 -3.06
N ASN A 4 1.81 -3.44 -3.70
CA ASN A 4 2.79 -4.30 -4.38
C ASN A 4 2.13 -5.31 -5.35
N GLY A 5 1.10 -4.87 -6.08
CA GLY A 5 0.34 -5.71 -7.02
C GLY A 5 -0.66 -6.67 -6.36
N GLN A 6 -0.75 -6.70 -5.02
CA GLN A 6 -1.71 -7.51 -4.29
C GLN A 6 -2.91 -6.66 -3.87
N THR A 7 -4.12 -7.12 -4.18
CA THR A 7 -5.35 -6.41 -3.78
C THR A 7 -5.74 -6.82 -2.36
N PRO A 8 -5.60 -5.94 -1.34
CA PRO A 8 -6.14 -6.23 -0.02
C PRO A 8 -7.68 -6.19 -0.08
N GLY A 9 -8.31 -7.18 0.56
CA GLY A 9 -9.78 -7.26 0.60
C GLY A 9 -10.42 -6.27 1.58
N THR A 10 -9.66 -5.80 2.58
CA THR A 10 -10.11 -4.85 3.62
C THR A 10 -8.98 -3.91 4.02
N VAL A 11 -9.31 -2.83 4.75
CA VAL A 11 -8.33 -1.90 5.32
C VAL A 11 -7.44 -2.61 6.35
N ASP A 12 -8.01 -3.49 7.17
CA ASP A 12 -7.22 -4.27 8.13
C ASP A 12 -6.24 -5.21 7.44
N ASP A 13 -6.61 -5.78 6.28
CA ASP A 13 -5.69 -6.58 5.49
C ASP A 13 -4.51 -5.77 4.95
N LEU A 14 -4.77 -4.51 4.56
CA LEU A 14 -3.71 -3.58 4.17
C LEU A 14 -2.78 -3.29 5.36
N HIS A 15 -3.33 -2.99 6.55
CA HIS A 15 -2.53 -2.75 7.75
C HIS A 15 -1.67 -3.95 8.13
N ARG A 16 -2.23 -5.16 8.13
CA ARG A 16 -1.47 -6.39 8.41
C ARG A 16 -0.32 -6.61 7.44
N ARG A 17 -0.52 -6.31 6.16
CA ARG A 17 0.53 -6.43 5.14
C ARG A 17 1.64 -5.39 5.35
N LEU A 18 1.27 -4.14 5.64
CA LEU A 18 2.24 -3.07 5.93
C LEU A 18 3.05 -3.36 7.20
N ALA A 19 2.44 -3.96 8.22
CA ALA A 19 3.14 -4.36 9.45
C ALA A 19 4.25 -5.40 9.21
N GLY A 20 4.16 -6.19 8.14
CA GLY A 20 5.21 -7.13 7.73
C GLY A 20 6.33 -6.50 6.90
N VAL A 21 6.18 -5.24 6.48
CA VAL A 21 7.18 -4.53 5.67
C VAL A 21 8.11 -3.78 6.60
N ARG A 22 9.42 -3.93 6.39
CA ARG A 22 10.43 -3.23 7.17
C ARG A 22 10.30 -1.71 6.97
N ALA A 23 10.34 -0.94 8.05
CA ALA A 23 10.46 0.52 7.99
C ALA A 23 11.63 0.95 7.09
N GLY A 24 11.43 2.03 6.34
CA GLY A 24 12.36 2.51 5.30
C GLY A 24 12.24 1.78 3.96
N SER A 25 11.45 0.71 3.85
CA SER A 25 11.23 0.04 2.56
C SER A 25 10.29 0.83 1.66
N ALA A 26 10.59 0.85 0.37
CA ALA A 26 9.68 1.38 -0.65
C ALA A 26 8.61 0.33 -0.99
N VAL A 27 7.35 0.77 -1.09
CA VAL A 27 6.21 -0.02 -1.55
C VAL A 27 5.43 0.74 -2.61
N THR A 28 4.81 0.01 -3.53
CA THR A 28 3.94 0.59 -4.56
C THR A 28 2.48 0.46 -4.13
N LEU A 29 1.79 1.59 -4.05
CA LEU A 29 0.35 1.68 -3.84
C LEU A 29 -0.37 2.01 -5.15
N ASP A 30 -1.22 1.09 -5.61
CA ASP A 30 -2.20 1.38 -6.65
C ASP A 30 -3.48 1.88 -6.00
N VAL A 31 -3.76 3.18 -6.13
CA VAL A 31 -4.96 3.83 -5.58
C VAL A 31 -5.90 4.26 -6.69
N VAL A 32 -7.19 4.37 -6.36
CA VAL A 32 -8.16 5.05 -7.21
C VAL A 32 -8.47 6.40 -6.58
N ARG A 33 -8.22 7.49 -7.29
CA ARG A 33 -8.52 8.86 -6.84
C ARG A 33 -9.27 9.57 -7.95
N GLN A 34 -10.45 10.11 -7.65
CA GLN A 34 -11.33 10.76 -8.64
C GLN A 34 -11.64 9.86 -9.85
N GLY A 35 -11.79 8.56 -9.63
CA GLY A 35 -12.06 7.58 -10.70
C GLY A 35 -10.83 7.13 -11.50
N GLU A 36 -9.67 7.78 -11.34
CA GLU A 36 -8.44 7.40 -12.01
C GLU A 36 -7.59 6.46 -11.15
N ARG A 37 -7.01 5.43 -11.79
CA ARG A 37 -5.98 4.58 -11.16
C ARG A 37 -4.64 5.28 -11.20
N ARG A 38 -3.95 5.33 -10.06
CA ARG A 38 -2.62 5.91 -9.90
C ARG A 38 -1.73 4.96 -9.12
N ALA A 39 -0.50 4.76 -9.60
CA ALA A 39 0.54 4.06 -8.88
C ALA A 39 1.41 5.07 -8.13
N LEU A 40 1.59 4.86 -6.83
CA LEU A 40 2.37 5.72 -5.94
C LEU A 40 3.46 4.88 -5.28
N THR A 41 4.72 5.25 -5.45
CA THR A 41 5.81 4.68 -4.65
C THR A 41 5.92 5.46 -3.36
N VAL A 42 5.74 4.79 -2.22
CA VAL A 42 5.82 5.39 -0.88
C VAL A 42 6.81 4.63 -0.01
N THR A 43 7.42 5.33 0.95
CA THR A 43 8.30 4.71 1.94
C THR A 43 7.51 4.40 3.20
N VAL A 44 7.63 3.18 3.71
CA VAL A 44 7.02 2.80 4.99
C VAL A 44 7.76 3.51 6.12
N GLY A 45 7.04 4.35 6.87
CA GLY A 45 7.57 4.98 8.09
C GLY A 45 7.52 4.04 9.29
N ASP A 46 8.33 4.33 10.31
CA ASP A 46 8.13 3.78 11.65
C ASP A 46 7.03 4.60 12.35
N THR A 47 6.07 3.91 12.95
CA THR A 47 5.01 4.50 13.79
C THR A 47 5.35 4.44 15.25
#